data_AF-A0A6A2FQQ2-F1
#
_entry.id   AF-A0A6A2FQQ2-F1
#
_cell.length_a   1.000
_cell.length_b   1.000
_cell.length_c   1.000
_cell.angle_alpha   90.00
_cell.angle_beta   90.00
_cell.angle_gamma   90.00
#
_symmetry.space_group_name_H-M   'P 1'
#
loop_
_entity.id
_entity.type
_entity.pdbx_description
1 polymer ?
#
loop_
_entity_poly.entity_id
_entity_poly.type
_entity_poly.pdbx_seq_one_letter_code
_entity_poly.pdbx_strand_id
1 'polypeptide(L)'
;MMFSHFGMTINSHEIVNSITDRGTPVFHTPEIHIKPFVCRKSVCNLADIIAVYKKSERFYIVGIEIKEWNGVVNPKLALSYLETYRDTCEYFYLAAKHFSKAIFDIKDIGLFDLNTMMVIKNPAYLFPNPDFRAHLMKRIKKHYQVLTGVVEDPFQRTLLQF
;
A
#
# COMPACT_ATOMS: atom_id res chain seq x y z
N MET A 1 -15.39 19.18 14.31
CA MET A 1 -14.74 18.27 13.35
C MET A 1 -13.26 18.57 13.35
N MET A 2 -12.44 17.64 13.81
CA MET A 2 -10.99 17.82 13.86
C MET A 2 -10.43 17.20 12.58
N PHE A 3 -10.14 18.04 11.59
CA PHE A 3 -9.35 17.64 10.42
C PHE A 3 -7.90 17.58 10.88
N SER A 4 -7.39 16.38 11.18
CA SER A 4 -5.96 16.18 11.36
C SER A 4 -5.27 16.43 10.03
N HIS A 5 -4.44 17.48 9.96
CA HIS A 5 -3.42 17.64 8.93
C HIS A 5 -2.49 16.42 9.01
N PHE A 6 -2.73 15.42 8.15
CA PHE A 6 -1.90 14.22 8.00
C PHE A 6 -0.71 14.56 7.12
N GLY A 7 0.32 15.18 7.69
CA GLY A 7 1.50 15.50 6.90
C GLY A 7 2.57 16.12 7.76
N MET A 8 3.46 15.30 8.31
CA MET A 8 4.90 15.58 8.50
C MET A 8 5.60 14.64 9.49
N THR A 9 4.92 13.85 10.33
CA THR A 9 5.62 13.17 11.45
C THR A 9 6.18 11.79 11.15
N ILE A 10 5.62 11.04 10.20
CA ILE A 10 6.13 9.70 9.86
C ILE A 10 6.87 9.74 8.53
N ASN A 11 8.14 9.34 8.59
CA ASN A 11 9.01 9.27 7.43
C ASN A 11 8.55 8.14 6.50
N SER A 12 7.73 8.48 5.51
CA SER A 12 7.22 7.52 4.52
C SER A 12 8.34 6.76 3.81
N HIS A 13 9.50 7.39 3.58
CA HIS A 13 10.68 6.73 3.04
C HIS A 13 11.18 5.62 3.96
N GLU A 14 11.18 5.84 5.27
CA GLU A 14 11.65 4.85 6.24
C GLU A 14 10.72 3.63 6.27
N ILE A 15 9.41 3.84 6.32
CA ILE A 15 8.44 2.73 6.27
C ILE A 15 8.61 1.92 4.98
N VAL A 16 8.69 2.60 3.84
CA VAL A 16 8.84 1.95 2.53
C VAL A 16 10.17 1.18 2.46
N ASN A 17 11.27 1.76 2.92
CA ASN A 17 12.57 1.08 2.89
C ASN A 17 12.65 -0.11 3.88
N SER A 18 11.88 -0.10 4.97
CA SER A 18 11.81 -1.20 5.93
C SER A 18 11.04 -2.43 5.41
N ILE A 19 10.23 -2.29 4.35
CA ILE A 19 9.51 -3.41 3.72
C ILE A 19 10.39 -4.02 2.62
N THR A 20 11.37 -4.82 3.03
CA THR A 20 12.44 -5.29 2.14
C THR A 20 12.10 -6.57 1.34
N ASP A 21 11.15 -7.37 1.81
CA ASP A 21 10.84 -8.68 1.23
C ASP A 21 10.02 -8.59 -0.09
N ARG A 22 9.45 -7.41 -0.37
CA ARG A 22 8.66 -7.10 -1.58
C ARG A 22 9.52 -6.67 -2.77
N GLY A 23 10.83 -6.53 -2.59
CA GLY A 23 11.78 -6.11 -3.63
C GLY A 23 12.37 -4.74 -3.32
N THR A 24 12.90 -4.06 -4.35
CA THR A 24 13.44 -2.71 -4.20
C THR A 24 12.34 -1.69 -4.44
N PRO A 25 12.08 -0.75 -3.51
CA PRO A 25 11.14 0.34 -3.76
C PRO A 25 11.69 1.22 -4.89
N VAL A 26 10.86 1.46 -5.91
CA VAL A 26 11.21 2.31 -7.06
C VAL A 26 10.40 3.61 -7.10
N PHE A 27 9.31 3.68 -6.33
CA PHE A 27 8.48 4.87 -6.20
C PHE A 27 7.63 4.77 -4.94
N HIS A 28 7.32 5.91 -4.33
CA HIS A 28 6.19 6.02 -3.41
C HIS A 28 5.61 7.43 -3.45
N THR A 29 4.36 7.55 -3.03
CA THR A 29 3.70 8.83 -2.83
C THR A 29 2.70 8.73 -1.68
N PRO A 30 2.56 9.80 -0.88
CA PRO A 30 1.43 9.95 0.01
C PRO A 30 0.17 10.41 -0.76
N GLU A 31 -0.99 10.28 -0.10
CA GLU A 31 -2.26 10.95 -0.43
C GLU A 31 -2.75 10.79 -1.89
N ILE A 32 -2.63 9.60 -2.45
CA ILE A 32 -3.17 9.31 -3.79
C ILE A 32 -4.52 8.60 -3.71
N HIS A 33 -5.43 8.96 -4.61
CA HIS A 33 -6.71 8.27 -4.73
C HIS A 33 -6.50 6.82 -5.17
N ILE A 34 -6.99 5.87 -4.37
CA ILE A 34 -6.82 4.42 -4.62
C ILE A 34 -7.74 3.98 -5.77
N LYS A 35 -9.00 4.41 -5.73
CA LYS A 35 -10.00 4.07 -6.75
C LYS A 35 -10.23 5.24 -7.72
N PRO A 36 -10.72 4.98 -8.96
CA PRO A 36 -10.94 6.03 -9.95
C PRO A 36 -12.17 6.91 -9.66
N PHE A 37 -13.04 6.47 -8.75
CA PHE A 37 -14.24 7.17 -8.30
C PHE A 37 -14.40 7.03 -6.79
N VAL A 38 -15.12 7.96 -6.17
CA VAL A 38 -15.51 7.90 -4.75
C VAL A 38 -16.37 6.65 -4.54
N CYS A 39 -15.81 5.63 -3.89
CA CYS A 39 -16.57 4.43 -3.57
C CYS A 39 -17.25 4.62 -2.22
N ARG A 40 -18.59 4.69 -2.18
CA ARG A 40 -19.35 4.85 -0.91
C ARG A 40 -19.11 3.73 0.10
N LYS A 41 -18.60 2.57 -0.34
CA LYS A 41 -18.26 1.42 0.51
C LYS A 41 -16.85 1.47 1.09
N SER A 42 -15.97 2.34 0.57
CA SER A 42 -14.60 2.47 1.05
C SER A 42 -14.54 3.37 2.29
N VAL A 43 -13.78 2.94 3.29
CA VAL A 43 -13.55 3.74 4.50
C VAL A 43 -12.64 4.94 4.25
N CYS A 44 -11.78 4.86 3.24
CA CYS A 44 -10.98 5.96 2.73
C CYS A 44 -10.94 5.91 1.19
N ASN A 45 -10.82 7.06 0.53
CA ASN A 45 -10.55 7.11 -0.92
C ASN A 45 -9.11 7.50 -1.23
N LEU A 46 -8.42 8.09 -0.26
CA LEU A 46 -7.01 8.48 -0.31
C LEU A 46 -6.20 7.46 0.49
N ALA A 47 -5.11 6.99 -0.10
CA ALA A 47 -4.13 6.19 0.62
C ALA A 47 -3.18 7.08 1.42
N ASP A 48 -2.78 6.63 2.61
CA ASP A 48 -1.72 7.29 3.36
C ASP A 48 -0.39 7.17 2.62
N ILE A 49 -0.03 5.96 2.14
CA ILE A 49 1.09 5.73 1.23
C ILE A 49 0.72 4.68 0.18
N ILE A 50 1.04 4.98 -1.08
CA ILE A 50 1.20 3.98 -2.15
C ILE A 50 2.67 3.89 -2.52
N ALA A 51 3.20 2.68 -2.52
CA ALA A 51 4.56 2.38 -2.97
C ALA A 51 4.56 1.37 -4.12
N VAL A 52 5.53 1.49 -5.02
CA VAL A 52 5.78 0.53 -6.10
C VAL A 52 7.12 -0.12 -5.86
N TYR A 53 7.13 -1.44 -5.78
CA TYR A 53 8.33 -2.26 -5.62
C TYR A 53 8.63 -3.00 -6.91
N LYS A 54 9.91 -3.11 -7.24
CA LYS A 54 10.41 -3.97 -8.31
C LYS A 54 11.05 -5.22 -7.71
N LYS A 55 10.61 -6.39 -8.14
CA LYS A 55 11.26 -7.68 -7.83
C LYS A 55 11.40 -8.45 -9.13
N SER A 56 12.63 -8.65 -9.57
CA SER A 56 12.93 -9.13 -10.93
C SER A 56 12.26 -8.22 -11.98
N GLU A 57 11.58 -8.80 -12.98
CA GLU A 57 10.87 -8.07 -14.05
C GLU A 57 9.43 -7.68 -13.69
N ARG A 58 9.03 -7.76 -12.42
CA ARG A 58 7.66 -7.45 -11.98
C ARG A 58 7.61 -6.25 -11.04
N PHE A 59 6.53 -5.48 -11.18
CA PHE A 59 6.20 -4.36 -10.33
C PHE A 59 4.99 -4.68 -9.47
N TYR A 60 5.06 -4.33 -8.19
CA TYR A 60 4.02 -4.59 -7.20
C TYR A 60 3.58 -3.26 -6.59
N ILE A 61 2.28 -3.01 -6.55
CA ILE A 61 1.71 -1.89 -5.82
C ILE A 61 1.45 -2.35 -4.38
N VAL A 62 2.04 -1.62 -3.44
CA VAL A 62 1.89 -1.85 -2.01
C VAL A 62 1.15 -0.66 -1.42
N GLY A 63 -0.02 -0.92 -0.85
CA GLY A 63 -0.77 0.05 -0.06
C GLY A 63 -0.36 -0.01 1.40
N ILE A 64 -0.17 1.15 2.02
CA ILE A 64 0.17 1.24 3.43
C ILE A 64 -0.76 2.28 4.07
N GLU A 65 -1.53 1.83 5.04
CA GLU A 65 -2.40 2.68 5.85
C GLU A 65 -1.78 2.88 7.23
N ILE A 66 -1.73 4.11 7.72
CA ILE A 66 -1.08 4.52 8.97
C ILE A 66 -2.15 4.86 10.02
N LYS A 67 -1.95 4.35 11.24
CA LYS A 67 -2.75 4.66 12.43
C LYS A 67 -1.82 5.08 13.57
N GLU A 68 -1.51 6.37 13.62
CA GLU A 68 -0.54 6.97 14.56
C GLU A 68 -1.04 7.11 16.00
N TRP A 69 -2.33 6.86 16.24
CA TRP A 69 -2.93 7.00 17.55
C TRP A 69 -2.43 5.94 18.55
N ASN A 70 -2.71 6.17 19.84
CA ASN A 70 -2.39 5.20 20.90
C ASN A 70 -3.46 4.10 21.07
N GLY A 71 -4.49 4.09 20.21
CA GLY A 71 -5.53 3.07 20.23
C GLY A 71 -5.07 1.74 19.64
N VAL A 72 -5.57 0.63 20.19
CA VAL A 72 -5.33 -0.71 19.66
C VAL A 72 -6.12 -0.91 18.38
N VAL A 73 -5.43 -1.22 17.28
CA VAL A 73 -6.08 -1.57 16.02
C VAL A 73 -6.70 -2.95 16.15
N ASN A 74 -7.99 -3.07 15.80
CA ASN A 74 -8.76 -4.30 15.89
C ASN A 74 -9.12 -4.87 14.50
N PRO A 75 -9.53 -6.15 14.40
CA PRO A 75 -9.81 -6.81 13.13
C PRO A 75 -10.84 -6.09 12.27
N LYS A 76 -11.90 -5.54 12.88
CA LYS A 76 -12.97 -4.84 12.15
C LYS A 76 -12.41 -3.63 11.40
N LEU A 77 -11.57 -2.83 12.07
CA LEU A 77 -10.91 -1.69 11.44
C LEU A 77 -9.96 -2.15 10.33
N ALA A 78 -9.11 -3.14 10.62
CA ALA A 78 -8.12 -3.65 9.68
C ALA A 78 -8.77 -4.19 8.39
N LEU A 79 -9.86 -4.96 8.52
CA LEU A 79 -10.63 -5.50 7.39
C LEU A 79 -11.26 -4.40 6.54
N SER A 80 -11.76 -3.33 7.16
CA SER A 80 -12.37 -2.22 6.42
C SER A 80 -11.38 -1.50 5.51
N TYR A 81 -10.13 -1.34 5.95
CA TYR A 81 -9.06 -0.82 5.11
C TYR A 81 -8.63 -1.84 4.06
N LEU A 82 -8.49 -3.11 4.44
CA LEU A 82 -8.17 -4.16 3.48
C LEU A 82 -9.16 -4.19 2.31
N GLU A 83 -10.47 -4.09 2.56
CA GLU A 83 -11.50 -4.00 1.51
C GLU A 83 -11.30 -2.80 0.57
N THR A 84 -10.75 -1.70 1.09
CA THR A 84 -10.45 -0.51 0.29
C THR A 84 -9.27 -0.73 -0.66
N TYR A 85 -8.19 -1.35 -0.16
CA TYR A 85 -6.95 -1.52 -0.91
C TYR A 85 -6.90 -2.77 -1.79
N ARG A 86 -7.62 -3.84 -1.41
CA ARG A 86 -7.53 -5.18 -2.03
C ARG A 86 -7.75 -5.18 -3.53
N ASP A 87 -8.67 -4.37 -4.04
CA ASP A 87 -8.96 -4.37 -5.47
C ASP A 87 -7.89 -3.66 -6.30
N THR A 88 -6.94 -2.97 -5.68
CA THR A 88 -5.97 -2.11 -6.39
C THR A 88 -4.51 -2.48 -6.10
N CYS A 89 -4.21 -2.95 -4.89
CA CYS A 89 -2.85 -3.26 -4.46
C CYS A 89 -2.62 -4.76 -4.39
N GLU A 90 -1.42 -5.21 -4.75
CA GLU A 90 -0.97 -6.59 -4.60
C GLU A 90 -0.68 -6.96 -3.15
N TYR A 91 -0.25 -5.99 -2.34
CA TYR A 91 -0.02 -6.17 -0.91
C TYR A 91 -0.55 -4.98 -0.14
N PHE A 92 -0.99 -5.24 1.09
CA PHE A 92 -1.49 -4.22 1.99
C PHE A 92 -0.82 -4.34 3.36
N TYR A 93 -0.32 -3.22 3.87
CA TYR A 93 0.20 -3.09 5.22
C TYR A 93 -0.64 -2.11 6.03
N LEU A 94 -0.87 -2.46 7.28
CA LEU A 94 -1.40 -1.56 8.29
C LEU A 94 -0.27 -1.23 9.26
N ALA A 95 0.08 0.05 9.33
CA ALA A 95 1.12 0.57 10.21
C ALA A 95 0.49 1.18 11.46
N ALA A 96 0.83 0.68 12.64
CA ALA A 96 0.32 1.18 13.90
C ALA A 96 1.30 0.90 15.05
N LYS A 97 1.08 1.59 16.19
CA LYS A 97 1.85 1.32 17.42
C LYS A 97 1.34 0.09 18.18
N HIS A 98 0.04 -0.23 18.05
CA HIS A 98 -0.59 -1.29 18.83
C HIS A 98 -1.59 -2.08 17.98
N PHE A 99 -1.47 -3.41 18.00
CA PHE A 99 -2.37 -4.33 17.31
C PHE A 99 -3.00 -5.29 18.31
N SER A 100 -4.28 -5.61 18.13
CA SER A 100 -4.88 -6.71 18.89
C SER A 100 -4.35 -8.06 18.40
N LYS A 101 -4.30 -9.05 19.29
CA LYS A 101 -3.81 -10.40 18.95
C LYS A 101 -4.57 -11.04 17.78
N ALA A 102 -5.88 -10.81 17.68
CA ALA A 102 -6.73 -11.37 16.63
C ALA A 102 -6.39 -10.89 15.21
N ILE A 103 -5.67 -9.77 15.05
CA ILE A 103 -5.23 -9.31 13.70
C ILE A 103 -4.14 -10.22 13.11
N PHE A 104 -3.36 -10.88 13.96
CA PHE A 104 -2.29 -11.77 13.50
C PHE A 104 -2.85 -12.95 12.69
N ASP A 105 -4.11 -13.33 12.91
CA ASP A 105 -4.78 -14.40 12.18
C ASP A 105 -5.24 -13.99 10.76
N ILE A 106 -5.31 -12.69 10.44
CA ILE A 106 -5.79 -12.19 9.14
C ILE A 106 -4.67 -12.24 8.10
N LYS A 107 -4.53 -13.36 7.37
CA LYS A 107 -3.40 -13.61 6.45
C LYS A 107 -3.13 -12.52 5.40
N ASP A 108 -4.18 -11.84 4.96
CA ASP A 108 -4.14 -10.87 3.87
C ASP A 108 -3.57 -9.50 4.28
N ILE A 109 -3.35 -9.25 5.58
CA ILE A 109 -2.87 -7.97 6.11
C ILE A 109 -1.47 -8.12 6.67
N GLY A 110 -0.56 -7.32 6.14
CA GLY A 110 0.77 -7.09 6.68
C GLY A 110 0.70 -6.09 7.83
N LEU A 111 1.52 -6.30 8.86
CA LEU A 111 1.56 -5.42 10.02
C LEU A 111 2.93 -4.79 10.11
N PHE A 112 2.94 -3.46 10.22
CA PHE A 112 4.13 -2.66 10.39
C PHE A 112 4.07 -2.00 11.77
N ASP A 113 5.04 -2.28 12.63
CA ASP A 113 5.11 -1.67 13.96
C ASP A 113 5.80 -0.31 13.85
N LEU A 114 5.08 0.75 14.22
CA LEU A 114 5.58 2.11 14.21
C LEU A 114 6.55 2.42 15.36
N ASN A 115 6.60 1.60 16.41
CA ASN A 115 7.55 1.80 17.51
C ASN A 115 8.96 1.30 17.14
N THR A 116 9.02 0.16 16.45
CA THR A 116 10.28 -0.47 16.04
C THR A 116 10.63 -0.18 14.58
N MET A 117 9.74 0.46 13.82
CA MET A 117 9.88 0.74 12.39
C MET A 117 10.17 -0.51 11.54
N MET A 118 9.45 -1.60 11.85
CA MET A 118 9.67 -2.91 11.22
C MET A 118 8.37 -3.61 10.82
N VAL A 119 8.46 -4.45 9.79
CA VAL A 119 7.42 -5.42 9.48
C VAL A 119 7.42 -6.52 10.53
N ILE A 120 6.32 -6.67 11.26
CA ILE A 120 6.13 -7.72 12.28
C ILE A 120 5.29 -8.89 11.75
N LYS A 121 4.62 -8.70 10.61
CA LYS A 121 3.88 -9.74 9.90
C LYS A 121 3.75 -9.41 8.43
N ASN A 122 3.94 -10.42 7.59
CA ASN A 122 3.86 -10.30 6.14
C ASN A 122 2.44 -10.56 5.61
N PRO A 123 1.97 -9.79 4.61
CA PRO A 123 0.70 -10.05 3.92
C PRO A 123 0.84 -11.16 2.87
N ALA A 124 -0.28 -11.86 2.66
CA ALA A 124 -0.53 -12.61 1.43
C ALA A 124 -0.76 -11.67 0.22
N TYR A 125 -0.63 -12.23 -0.99
CA TYR A 125 -0.92 -11.51 -2.24
C TYR A 125 -2.43 -11.35 -2.44
N LEU A 126 -2.90 -10.15 -2.79
CA LEU A 126 -4.32 -9.79 -2.78
C LEU A 126 -5.07 -9.96 -4.11
N PHE A 127 -4.37 -10.27 -5.21
CA PHE A 127 -4.98 -10.45 -6.54
C PHE A 127 -5.89 -9.28 -6.96
N PRO A 128 -5.33 -8.06 -7.13
CA PRO A 128 -6.13 -6.88 -7.42
C PRO A 128 -6.86 -7.00 -8.76
N ASN A 129 -7.96 -6.25 -8.89
CA ASN A 129 -8.65 -6.12 -10.15
C ASN A 129 -7.71 -5.46 -11.19
N PRO A 130 -7.49 -6.08 -12.37
CA PRO A 130 -6.54 -5.59 -13.35
C PRO A 130 -6.81 -4.15 -13.81
N ASP A 131 -8.07 -3.77 -13.97
CA ASP A 131 -8.46 -2.44 -14.45
C ASP A 131 -8.16 -1.37 -13.39
N PHE A 132 -8.54 -1.61 -12.13
CA PHE A 132 -8.28 -0.65 -11.05
C PHE A 132 -6.78 -0.48 -10.81
N ARG A 133 -6.03 -1.58 -10.80
CA ARG A 133 -4.58 -1.55 -10.71
C ARG A 133 -3.94 -0.76 -11.85
N ALA A 134 -4.35 -1.02 -13.10
CA ALA A 134 -3.84 -0.31 -14.28
C ALA A 134 -4.18 1.19 -14.23
N HIS A 135 -5.38 1.56 -13.76
CA HIS A 135 -5.76 2.95 -13.56
C HIS A 135 -4.87 3.67 -12.54
N LEU A 136 -4.56 3.03 -11.40
CA LEU A 136 -3.65 3.60 -10.41
C LEU A 136 -2.23 3.76 -11.00
N MET A 137 -1.72 2.76 -11.70
CA MET A 137 -0.39 2.84 -12.34
C MET A 137 -0.33 3.95 -13.39
N LYS A 138 -1.36 4.08 -14.24
CA LYS A 138 -1.48 5.19 -15.21
C LYS A 138 -1.48 6.55 -14.54
N ARG A 139 -2.19 6.68 -13.41
CA ARG A 139 -2.20 7.91 -12.60
C ARG A 139 -0.81 8.22 -12.06
N ILE A 140 -0.13 7.24 -11.45
CA ILE A 140 1.24 7.41 -10.95
C ILE A 140 2.18 7.89 -12.07
N LYS A 141 2.16 7.23 -13.23
CA LYS A 141 2.98 7.63 -14.38
C LYS A 141 2.69 9.05 -14.86
N LYS A 142 1.41 9.40 -15.01
CA LYS A 142 0.97 10.72 -15.50
C LYS A 142 1.37 11.85 -14.57
N HIS A 143 1.22 11.66 -13.26
CA HIS A 143 1.41 12.73 -12.28
C HIS A 143 2.88 12.94 -11.90
N TYR A 144 3.69 11.88 -11.88
CA TYR A 144 5.03 11.97 -11.30
C TYR A 144 6.17 11.77 -12.31
N GLN A 145 5.90 11.36 -13.56
CA GLN A 145 6.91 11.19 -14.63
C GLN A 145 8.14 10.32 -14.28
N VAL A 146 8.06 9.49 -13.24
CA VAL A 146 9.20 8.79 -12.63
C VAL A 146 9.35 7.33 -13.05
N LEU A 147 8.41 6.79 -13.82
CA LEU A 147 8.33 5.35 -14.16
C LEU A 147 8.46 5.10 -15.66
N THR A 148 9.47 5.69 -16.31
CA THR A 148 9.85 5.39 -17.69
C THR A 148 10.28 3.93 -17.81
N GLY A 149 9.46 3.10 -18.45
CA GLY A 149 9.73 1.66 -18.67
C GLY A 149 8.94 0.68 -17.78
N VAL A 150 8.10 1.15 -16.85
CA VAL A 150 7.24 0.26 -16.06
C VAL A 150 6.07 -0.25 -16.92
N VAL A 151 5.84 -1.56 -16.89
CA VAL A 151 4.77 -2.20 -17.65
C VAL A 151 3.42 -2.06 -16.91
N GLU A 152 2.34 -1.73 -17.62
CA GLU A 152 1.03 -1.45 -17.01
C GLU A 152 0.30 -2.71 -16.52
N ASP A 153 0.57 -3.85 -17.17
CA ASP A 153 0.00 -5.14 -16.85
C ASP A 153 0.88 -5.89 -15.83
N PRO A 154 0.31 -6.41 -14.71
CA PRO A 154 1.08 -7.16 -13.68
C PRO A 154 1.72 -8.47 -14.19
N PHE A 155 1.25 -9.00 -15.32
CA PHE A 155 1.73 -10.25 -15.91
C PHE A 155 2.67 -10.04 -17.10
N GLN A 156 2.74 -8.83 -17.65
CA GLN A 156 3.56 -8.53 -18.81
C GLN A 156 5.01 -8.30 -18.37
N ARG A 157 5.93 -9.09 -18.96
CA ARG A 157 7.38 -8.96 -18.77
C ARG A 157 7.95 -8.10 -19.90
N THR A 158 8.86 -7.20 -19.60
CA THR A 158 9.75 -6.63 -20.60
C THR A 158 10.65 -7.75 -21.13
N LEU A 159 10.50 -8.10 -22.41
CA LEU A 159 11.50 -8.93 -23.09
C LEU A 159 12.75 -8.08 -23.25
N LEU A 160 13.87 -8.52 -22.71
CA LEU A 160 15.18 -7.97 -23.05
C LEU A 160 15.34 -8.14 -24.57
N GLN A 161 15.41 -7.03 -25.31
CA GLN A 161 15.88 -7.07 -26.69
C GLN A 161 17.34 -7.49 -26.64
N PHE A 162 17.64 -8.66 -27.20
CA PHE A 162 19.00 -9.07 -27.51
C PHE A 162 19.48 -8.33 -28.77
#